data_AF-A0AAV7K0C1-F1
#
_entry.id   AF-A0AAV7K0C1-F1
#
_cell.length_a   1.000
_cell.length_b   1.000
_cell.length_c   1.000
_cell.angle_alpha   90.00
_cell.angle_beta   90.00
_cell.angle_gamma   90.00
#
_symmetry.space_group_name_H-M   'P 1'
#
loop_
_entity.id
_entity.type
_entity.pdbx_description
1 polymer ?
#
loop_
_entity_poly.entity_id
_entity_poly.type
_entity_poly.pdbx_seq_one_letter_code
_entity_poly.pdbx_strand_id
1 'polypeptide(L)'
;MESERSAIIELHMAGKSPSEILKLLNIAKGRRAFIYRTINRYKETGDTVDKPRSGRPCSVTTSALKKVVRERIRRNPHRSILEFSKIPFSQMRKFSPLKRLQPKRQSHLALSFSDP
;
A
#
# COMPACT_ATOMS: atom_id res chain seq x y z
N MET A 1 2.16 21.14 16.63
CA MET A 1 1.69 21.69 15.35
C MET A 1 0.30 21.18 14.95
N GLU A 2 -0.14 19.97 15.36
CA GLU A 2 -1.54 19.52 15.21
C GLU A 2 -2.53 20.57 15.76
N SER A 3 -2.24 21.09 16.95
CA SER A 3 -3.09 22.04 17.68
C SER A 3 -3.26 23.40 17.00
N GLU A 4 -2.26 23.87 16.23
CA GLU A 4 -2.41 25.13 15.47
C GLU A 4 -3.35 24.93 14.27
N ARG A 5 -3.30 23.77 13.60
CA ARG A 5 -4.15 23.48 12.44
C ARG A 5 -5.60 23.28 12.84
N SER A 6 -5.86 22.59 13.96
CA SER A 6 -7.21 22.42 14.49
C SER A 6 -7.84 23.76 14.84
N ALA A 7 -7.11 24.64 15.55
CA ALA A 7 -7.60 25.98 15.90
C ALA A 7 -7.90 26.84 14.66
N ILE A 8 -7.07 26.76 13.61
CA ILE A 8 -7.35 27.45 12.33
C ILE A 8 -8.66 26.94 11.71
N ILE A 9 -8.90 25.63 11.74
CA ILE A 9 -10.06 25.01 11.14
C ILE A 9 -11.33 25.33 11.93
N GLU A 10 -11.29 25.27 13.26
CA GLU A 10 -12.40 25.70 14.13
C GLU A 10 -12.80 27.14 13.86
N LEU A 11 -11.84 28.06 13.77
CA LEU A 11 -12.12 29.47 13.44
C LEU A 11 -12.63 29.64 12.01
N HIS A 12 -12.14 28.85 11.06
CA HIS A 12 -12.65 28.86 9.70
C HIS A 12 -14.10 28.38 9.63
N MET A 13 -14.46 27.33 10.39
CA MET A 13 -15.84 26.85 10.51
C MET A 13 -16.75 27.85 11.20
N ALA A 14 -16.22 28.64 12.14
CA ALA A 14 -16.90 29.78 12.74
C ALA A 14 -17.04 31.00 11.78
N GLY A 15 -16.66 30.86 10.50
CA GLY A 15 -16.83 31.88 9.47
C GLY A 15 -15.79 33.00 9.50
N LYS A 16 -14.71 32.88 10.27
CA LYS A 16 -13.67 33.90 10.34
C LYS A 16 -12.83 33.92 9.06
N SER A 17 -12.46 35.12 8.63
CA SER A 17 -11.57 35.31 7.50
C SER A 17 -10.13 34.91 7.85
N PRO A 18 -9.30 34.47 6.87
CA PRO A 18 -7.90 34.12 7.12
C PRO A 18 -7.08 35.26 7.77
N SER A 19 -7.43 36.51 7.47
CA SER A 19 -6.79 37.69 8.06
C SER A 19 -7.16 37.89 9.53
N GLU A 20 -8.40 37.58 9.92
CA GLU A 20 -8.83 37.61 11.32
C GLU A 20 -8.22 36.45 12.10
N ILE A 21 -8.19 35.25 11.51
CA ILE A 21 -7.55 34.06 12.10
C ILE A 21 -6.07 34.34 12.42
N LEU A 22 -5.36 35.00 11.52
CA LEU A 22 -3.96 35.41 11.72
C LEU A 22 -3.80 36.29 12.97
N LYS A 23 -4.72 37.25 13.15
CA LYS A 23 -4.72 38.17 14.31
C LYS A 23 -5.10 37.43 15.60
N LEU A 24 -6.15 36.62 15.56
CA LEU A 24 -6.68 35.89 16.73
C LEU A 24 -5.68 34.88 17.28
N LEU A 25 -5.00 34.15 16.41
CA LEU A 25 -4.00 33.15 16.80
C LEU A 25 -2.61 33.75 17.07
N ASN A 26 -2.47 35.08 16.98
CA ASN A 26 -1.20 35.81 17.10
C ASN A 26 -0.05 35.17 16.28
N ILE A 27 -0.40 34.67 15.08
CA ILE A 27 0.53 34.00 14.20
C ILE A 27 1.37 35.07 13.49
N ALA A 28 2.70 34.89 13.46
CA ALA A 28 3.60 35.78 12.73
C ALA A 28 3.11 36.03 11.30
N LYS A 29 3.11 37.30 10.86
CA LYS A 29 2.53 37.73 9.58
C LYS A 29 3.05 36.92 8.37
N GLY A 30 4.30 36.45 8.41
CA GLY A 30 4.90 35.60 7.37
C GLY A 30 4.27 34.22 7.20
N ARG A 31 3.46 33.76 8.16
CA ARG A 31 2.78 32.45 8.13
C ARG A 31 1.36 32.53 7.56
N ARG A 32 0.97 33.62 6.88
CA ARG A 32 -0.35 33.71 6.21
C ARG A 32 -0.57 32.58 5.20
N ALA A 33 0.49 32.17 4.48
CA ALA A 33 0.44 31.02 3.56
C ALA A 33 0.12 29.69 4.26
N PHE A 34 0.51 29.54 5.54
CA PHE A 34 0.18 28.35 6.33
C PHE A 34 -1.32 28.24 6.62
N ILE A 35 -2.00 29.36 6.89
CA ILE A 35 -3.45 29.39 7.09
C ILE A 35 -4.18 28.98 5.80
N TYR A 36 -3.83 29.58 4.66
CA TYR A 36 -4.44 29.23 3.37
C TYR A 36 -4.22 27.76 3.00
N ARG A 37 -2.99 27.24 3.19
CA ARG A 37 -2.69 25.83 2.93
C ARG A 37 -3.49 24.88 3.83
N THR A 38 -3.68 25.24 5.10
CA THR A 38 -4.47 24.45 6.04
C THR A 38 -5.95 24.44 5.63
N ILE A 39 -6.53 25.59 5.33
CA ILE A 39 -7.93 25.72 4.88
C ILE A 39 -8.17 24.95 3.56
N ASN A 40 -7.31 25.15 2.55
CA ASN A 40 -7.47 24.47 1.26
C ASN A 40 -7.36 22.95 1.42
N ARG A 41 -6.41 22.48 2.22
CA ARG A 41 -6.27 21.05 2.50
C ARG A 41 -7.51 20.48 3.20
N TYR A 42 -8.04 21.20 4.19
CA TYR A 42 -9.26 20.80 4.89
C TYR A 42 -10.43 20.67 3.92
N LYS A 43 -10.58 21.62 2.98
CA LYS A 43 -11.60 21.55 1.92
C LYS A 43 -11.43 20.35 0.99
N GLU A 44 -10.19 19.94 0.70
CA GLU A 44 -9.90 18.78 -0.16
C GLU A 44 -10.12 17.43 0.53
N THR A 45 -9.76 17.32 1.82
CA THR A 45 -9.57 16.03 2.49
C THR A 45 -10.54 15.81 3.64
N GLY A 46 -11.07 16.89 4.24
CA GLY A 46 -11.86 16.83 5.48
C GLY A 46 -11.04 16.68 6.75
N ASP A 47 -9.74 16.38 6.64
CA ASP A 47 -8.85 16.12 7.77
C ASP A 47 -7.88 17.27 8.07
N THR A 48 -7.53 17.40 9.35
CA THR A 48 -6.51 18.30 9.89
C THR A 48 -5.09 17.72 9.82
N VAL A 49 -5.00 16.39 9.68
CA VAL A 49 -3.77 15.60 9.74
C VAL A 49 -2.92 15.83 8.49
N ASP A 50 -1.60 15.80 8.65
CA ASP A 50 -0.69 15.81 7.49
C ASP A 50 -0.88 14.54 6.65
N LYS A 51 -1.07 14.72 5.34
CA LYS A 51 -1.11 13.60 4.39
C LYS A 51 0.20 12.80 4.51
N PRO A 52 0.16 11.47 4.48
CA PRO A 52 1.37 10.69 4.32
C PRO A 52 2.08 11.19 3.06
N ARG A 53 3.37 11.54 3.18
CA ARG A 53 4.12 12.07 2.05
C ARG A 53 4.08 11.05 0.92
N SER A 54 3.68 11.47 -0.28
CA SER A 54 3.80 10.64 -1.46
C SER A 54 5.29 10.51 -1.79
N GLY A 55 5.90 9.40 -1.37
CA GLY A 55 7.24 9.02 -1.79
C GLY A 55 7.25 8.62 -3.27
N ARG A 56 8.45 8.47 -3.84
CA ARG A 56 8.61 7.87 -5.17
C ARG A 56 8.01 6.45 -5.16
N PRO A 57 7.17 6.06 -6.12
CA PRO A 57 6.72 4.68 -6.22
C PRO A 57 7.93 3.77 -6.46
N CYS A 58 8.26 2.92 -5.49
CA CYS A 58 9.33 1.93 -5.65
C CYS A 58 8.86 0.80 -6.57
N SER A 59 9.45 0.71 -7.75
CA SER A 59 9.21 -0.37 -8.71
C SER A 59 9.64 -1.76 -8.19
N VAL A 60 10.62 -1.79 -7.28
CA VAL A 60 11.29 -3.00 -6.79
C VAL A 60 10.40 -3.85 -5.87
N THR A 61 9.33 -3.28 -5.29
CA THR A 61 8.53 -3.93 -4.23
C THR A 61 7.03 -3.99 -4.53
N THR A 62 6.65 -3.98 -5.81
CA THR A 62 5.24 -4.15 -6.19
C THR A 62 4.68 -5.45 -5.63
N SER A 63 3.42 -5.45 -5.20
CA SER A 63 2.71 -6.63 -4.66
C SER A 63 2.81 -7.84 -5.60
N ALA A 64 2.78 -7.60 -6.92
CA ALA A 64 2.97 -8.63 -7.94
C ALA A 64 4.33 -9.33 -7.84
N LEU A 65 5.43 -8.59 -7.68
CA LEU A 65 6.76 -9.18 -7.53
C LEU A 65 6.90 -9.96 -6.24
N LYS A 66 6.37 -9.44 -5.12
CA LYS A 66 6.35 -10.17 -3.83
C LYS A 66 5.64 -11.52 -3.97
N LYS A 67 4.51 -11.57 -4.69
CA LYS A 67 3.76 -12.80 -4.96
C LYS A 67 4.59 -13.80 -5.76
N VAL A 68 5.29 -13.34 -6.80
CA VAL A 68 6.15 -14.20 -7.64
C VAL A 68 7.33 -14.77 -6.87
N VAL A 69 8.03 -13.93 -6.09
CA VAL A 69 9.17 -14.38 -5.27
C VAL A 69 8.72 -15.42 -4.24
N ARG A 70 7.64 -15.13 -3.50
CA ARG A 70 7.06 -16.06 -2.51
C ARG A 70 6.73 -17.41 -3.13
N GLU A 71 6.11 -17.41 -4.30
CA GLU A 71 5.69 -18.63 -4.95
C GLU A 71 6.86 -19.42 -5.55
N ARG A 72 7.92 -18.75 -6.01
CA ARG A 72 9.14 -19.45 -6.44
C ARG A 72 9.89 -20.10 -5.28
N ILE A 73 9.95 -19.42 -4.12
CA ILE A 73 10.48 -20.01 -2.88
C ILE A 73 9.64 -21.25 -2.49
N ARG A 74 8.30 -21.16 -2.58
CA ARG A 74 7.41 -22.30 -2.30
C ARG A 74 7.66 -23.50 -3.21
N ARG A 75 7.97 -23.27 -4.50
CA ARG A 75 8.26 -24.34 -5.47
C ARG A 75 9.64 -24.99 -5.25
N ASN A 76 10.63 -24.20 -4.84
CA ASN A 76 11.97 -24.70 -4.54
C ASN A 76 12.55 -23.94 -3.34
N PRO A 77 12.35 -24.46 -2.10
CA PRO A 77 12.79 -23.79 -0.88
C PRO A 77 14.32 -23.79 -0.71
N HIS A 78 15.05 -24.64 -1.43
CA HIS A 78 16.51 -24.71 -1.35
C HIS A 78 17.24 -23.63 -2.17
N ARG A 79 16.52 -22.81 -2.95
CA ARG A 79 17.15 -21.69 -3.67
C ARG A 79 17.57 -20.58 -2.71
N SER A 80 18.82 -20.14 -2.86
CA SER A 80 19.34 -18.98 -2.13
C SER A 80 18.84 -17.65 -2.70
N ILE A 81 18.89 -16.60 -1.89
CA ILE A 81 18.49 -15.23 -2.29
C ILE A 81 19.32 -14.72 -3.47
N LEU A 82 20.60 -15.09 -3.54
CA LEU A 82 21.49 -14.74 -4.66
C LEU A 82 20.99 -15.29 -6.00
N GLU A 83 20.42 -16.49 -6.00
CA GLU A 83 19.85 -17.08 -7.20
C GLU A 83 18.56 -16.37 -7.65
N PHE A 84 17.86 -15.68 -6.74
CA PHE A 84 16.70 -14.86 -7.07
C PHE A 84 17.07 -13.50 -7.65
N SER A 85 18.15 -12.87 -7.16
CA SER A 85 18.58 -11.54 -7.63
C SER A 85 19.11 -11.56 -9.06
N LYS A 86 19.64 -12.69 -9.51
CA LYS A 86 20.08 -12.92 -10.90
C LYS A 86 18.93 -12.98 -11.90
N ILE A 87 17.68 -13.11 -11.45
CA ILE A 87 16.54 -13.29 -12.36
C ILE A 87 16.08 -11.93 -12.90
N PRO A 88 16.06 -11.72 -14.23
CA PRO A 88 15.60 -10.47 -14.81
C PRO A 88 14.14 -10.15 -14.46
N PHE A 89 13.84 -8.88 -14.20
CA PHE A 89 12.48 -8.41 -13.90
C PHE A 89 11.45 -8.79 -14.97
N SER A 90 11.85 -8.85 -16.24
CA SER A 90 11.00 -9.28 -17.36
C SER A 90 10.55 -10.74 -17.22
N GLN A 91 11.41 -11.59 -16.66
CA GLN A 91 11.14 -13.00 -16.39
C GLN A 91 10.37 -13.19 -15.07
N MET A 92 10.34 -12.20 -14.18
CA MET A 92 9.52 -12.24 -12.96
C MET A 92 8.03 -12.00 -13.26
N ARG A 93 7.69 -11.19 -14.27
CA ARG A 93 6.28 -10.91 -14.64
C ARG A 93 5.57 -12.07 -15.33
N LYS A 94 6.33 -12.99 -15.95
CA LYS A 94 5.81 -14.17 -16.65
C LYS A 94 5.60 -15.32 -15.66
N PHE A 95 4.61 -15.18 -14.80
CA PHE A 95 4.24 -16.23 -13.86
C PHE A 95 2.88 -16.83 -14.23
N SER A 96 2.88 -17.99 -14.88
CA SER A 96 1.69 -18.83 -14.98
C SER A 96 1.60 -19.73 -13.73
N PRO A 97 0.46 -19.77 -13.02
CA PRO A 97 0.25 -20.78 -12.02
C PRO A 97 0.28 -22.15 -12.71
N LEU A 98 1.09 -23.08 -12.20
CA LEU A 98 1.06 -24.48 -12.64
C LEU A 98 -0.39 -24.96 -12.50
N LYS A 99 -0.97 -25.48 -13.58
CA LYS A 99 -2.22 -26.24 -13.50
C LYS A 99 -2.02 -27.27 -12.38
N ARG A 100 -2.83 -27.21 -11.33
CA ARG A 100 -2.93 -28.30 -10.35
C ARG A 100 -3.17 -29.56 -11.18
N LEU A 101 -2.19 -30.45 -11.27
CA LEU A 101 -2.45 -31.80 -11.73
C LEU A 101 -3.42 -32.36 -10.70
N GLN A 102 -4.70 -32.43 -11.07
CA GLN A 102 -5.67 -33.19 -10.30
C GLN A 102 -5.11 -34.61 -10.22
N PRO A 103 -4.99 -35.20 -9.02
CA PRO A 103 -4.56 -36.59 -8.92
C PRO A 103 -5.53 -37.42 -9.77
N LYS A 104 -4.99 -38.18 -10.75
CA LYS A 104 -5.80 -39.16 -11.49
C LYS A 104 -6.45 -40.05 -10.43
N ARG A 105 -7.78 -40.01 -10.32
CA ARG A 105 -8.54 -40.99 -9.54
C ARG A 105 -8.07 -42.36 -10.01
N GLN A 106 -7.43 -43.14 -9.14
CA GLN A 106 -7.21 -44.55 -9.41
C GLN A 106 -8.60 -45.19 -9.47
N SER A 107 -9.11 -45.34 -10.68
CA SER A 107 -10.34 -46.07 -10.94
C SER A 107 -9.98 -47.51 -11.25
N HIS A 108 -10.53 -48.42 -10.45
CA HIS A 108 -10.64 -49.86 -10.64
C HIS A 108 -9.37 -50.69 -10.49
N LEU A 109 -9.31 -51.45 -9.40
CA LEU A 109 -9.06 -52.90 -9.39
C LEU A 109 -9.42 -53.40 -7.99
N ALA A 110 -10.72 -53.67 -7.79
CA ALA A 110 -11.22 -54.47 -6.69
C ALA A 110 -12.00 -55.63 -7.31
N LEU A 111 -11.89 -56.81 -6.68
CA LEU A 111 -12.61 -58.07 -6.93
C LEU A 111 -11.93 -59.06 -7.88
N SER A 112 -11.03 -59.87 -7.31
CA SER A 112 -11.02 -61.32 -7.56
C SER A 112 -10.07 -62.03 -6.58
N PHE A 113 -10.52 -62.22 -5.34
CA PHE A 113 -10.07 -63.36 -4.55
C PHE A 113 -11.23 -64.36 -4.55
N SER A 114 -11.09 -65.39 -5.39
CA SER A 114 -11.83 -66.64 -5.27
C SER A 114 -11.04 -67.51 -4.31
N ASP A 115 -11.57 -67.77 -3.12
CA ASP A 115 -11.08 -68.84 -2.24
C ASP A 115 -11.97 -70.09 -2.45
N PRO A 116 -11.38 -71.29 -2.63
CA PRO A 116 -12.11 -72.56 -2.63
C PRO A 116 -12.47 -73.04 -1.21
#